data_AF-A0A067FQB7-F1
#
_entry.id   AF-A0A067FQB7-F1
#
_cell.length_a   1.000
_cell.length_b   1.000
_cell.length_c   1.000
_cell.angle_alpha   90.00
_cell.angle_beta   90.00
_cell.angle_gamma   90.00
#
_symmetry.space_group_name_H-M   'P 1'
#
loop_
_entity.id
_entity.type
_entity.pdbx_description
1 polymer ?
#
loop_
_entity_poly.entity_id
_entity_poly.type
_entity_poly.pdbx_seq_one_letter_code
_entity_poly.pdbx_strand_id
1 'polypeptide(L)'
;YFKMDPENYDSYGGIEHAEYCFQHYASSDTCLSAFKAPLDPSTVLGGFSGNNYSEASAFIITYPVNNAIDETSKENRKAVAWEKAFIQLAKEELLPMVQSSNLTLSFSSESSLEEELKRESTADVVTIVVSL
;
A
#
# COMPACT_ATOMS: atom_id res chain seq x y z
N TYR A 1 0.18 -0.20 16.99
CA TYR A 1 1.22 -0.19 15.94
C TYR A 1 2.58 -0.33 16.62
N PHE A 2 3.28 -1.45 16.40
CA PHE A 2 4.53 -1.86 17.08
C PHE A 2 5.77 -1.06 16.63
N LYS A 3 5.60 0.19 16.18
CA LYS A 3 6.66 1.08 15.67
C LYS A 3 7.57 0.43 14.61
N MET A 4 7.02 -0.45 13.77
CA MET A 4 7.77 -1.23 12.78
C MET A 4 8.82 -2.20 13.36
N ASP A 5 8.76 -2.51 14.66
CA ASP A 5 9.61 -3.46 15.33
C ASP A 5 8.80 -4.69 15.81
N PRO A 6 8.98 -5.86 15.17
CA PRO A 6 8.25 -7.08 15.50
C PRO A 6 8.40 -7.52 16.97
N GLU A 7 9.53 -7.23 17.60
CA GLU A 7 9.80 -7.63 18.98
C GLU A 7 8.87 -6.93 19.98
N ASN A 8 8.33 -5.77 19.59
CA ASN A 8 7.42 -5.02 20.44
C ASN A 8 6.00 -5.61 20.45
N TYR A 9 5.65 -6.56 19.57
CA TYR A 9 4.28 -7.06 19.42
C TYR A 9 3.66 -7.53 20.74
N ASP A 10 4.31 -8.46 21.43
CA ASP A 10 3.80 -9.02 22.70
C ASP A 10 3.81 -7.97 23.82
N SER A 11 4.87 -7.17 23.90
CA SER A 11 5.02 -6.12 24.92
C SER A 11 3.97 -5.01 24.82
N TYR A 12 3.42 -4.78 23.63
CA TYR A 12 2.41 -3.77 23.35
C TYR A 12 0.97 -4.32 23.44
N GLY A 13 0.77 -5.53 23.96
CA GLY A 13 -0.56 -6.14 24.13
C GLY A 13 -1.08 -6.89 22.90
N GLY A 14 -0.23 -7.15 21.90
CA GLY A 14 -0.53 -8.03 20.78
C GLY A 14 -1.86 -7.72 20.08
N ILE A 15 -2.70 -8.75 19.96
CA ILE A 15 -4.02 -8.65 19.34
C ILE A 15 -5.02 -7.83 20.15
N GLU A 16 -4.97 -7.90 21.49
CA GLU A 16 -5.88 -7.14 22.37
C GLU A 16 -5.70 -5.63 22.17
N HIS A 17 -4.46 -5.19 21.99
CA HIS A 17 -4.16 -3.79 21.68
C HIS A 17 -4.66 -3.38 20.29
N ALA A 18 -4.61 -4.28 19.31
CA ALA A 18 -5.17 -4.01 17.99
C ALA A 18 -6.68 -3.82 18.07
N GLU A 19 -7.40 -4.72 18.76
CA GLU A 19 -8.84 -4.63 18.97
C GLU A 19 -9.25 -3.35 19.72
N TYR A 20 -8.49 -3.00 20.78
CA TYR A 20 -8.66 -1.74 21.49
C TYR A 20 -8.51 -0.54 20.54
N CYS A 21 -7.47 -0.53 19.71
CA CYS A 21 -7.25 0.55 18.76
C CYS A 21 -8.28 0.62 17.65
N PHE A 22 -8.93 -0.48 17.27
CA PHE A 22 -10.04 -0.42 16.32
C PHE A 22 -11.23 0.39 16.86
N GLN A 23 -11.42 0.41 18.17
CA GLN A 23 -12.51 1.16 18.82
C GLN A 23 -12.07 2.55 19.28
N HIS A 24 -10.77 2.75 19.54
CA HIS A 24 -10.22 3.95 20.16
C HIS A 24 -9.18 4.70 19.31
N TYR A 25 -9.17 4.48 17.99
CA TYR A 25 -8.14 4.99 17.07
C TYR A 25 -7.90 6.51 17.12
N ALA A 26 -8.93 7.30 17.45
CA ALA A 26 -8.86 8.76 17.56
C ALA A 26 -8.83 9.29 19.00
N SER A 27 -9.10 8.44 20.01
CA SER A 27 -9.24 8.86 21.41
C SER A 27 -8.09 8.40 22.31
N SER A 28 -7.22 7.52 21.83
CA SER A 28 -6.09 6.98 22.59
C SER A 28 -4.75 7.27 21.90
N ASP A 29 -3.85 7.95 22.61
CA ASP A 29 -2.49 8.26 22.12
C ASP A 29 -1.66 7.00 21.81
N THR A 30 -1.97 5.89 22.46
CA THR A 30 -1.33 4.58 22.24
C THR A 30 -1.69 3.95 20.90
N CYS A 31 -2.69 4.48 20.21
CA CYS A 31 -3.19 4.03 18.91
C CYS A 31 -2.72 4.90 17.75
N LEU A 32 -2.00 5.99 18.02
CA LEU A 32 -1.46 6.84 16.98
C LEU A 32 -0.44 6.09 16.12
N SER A 33 -0.45 6.42 14.83
CA SER A 33 0.54 5.96 13.86
C SER A 33 1.96 6.43 14.22
N ALA A 34 2.98 5.93 13.51
CA ALA A 34 4.35 6.42 13.62
C ALA A 34 4.46 7.94 13.39
N PHE A 35 3.56 8.50 12.57
CA PHE A 35 3.46 9.93 12.28
C PHE A 35 2.63 10.70 13.31
N LYS A 36 2.29 10.08 14.45
CA LYS A 36 1.52 10.69 15.55
C LYS A 36 0.11 11.16 15.16
N ALA A 37 -0.43 10.60 14.08
CA ALA A 37 -1.79 10.84 13.63
C ALA A 37 -2.70 9.64 13.95
N PRO A 38 -4.01 9.86 14.22
CA PRO A 38 -5.00 8.79 14.28
C PRO A 38 -4.98 7.92 13.03
N LEU A 39 -5.12 6.61 13.20
CA LEU A 39 -5.17 5.66 12.09
C LEU A 39 -6.55 5.01 12.04
N ASP A 40 -7.41 5.54 11.18
CA ASP A 40 -8.77 5.03 11.03
C ASP A 40 -8.75 3.58 10.51
N PRO A 41 -9.35 2.61 11.23
CA PRO A 41 -9.35 1.21 10.82
C PRO A 41 -9.95 0.98 9.43
N SER A 42 -10.90 1.82 8.99
CA SER A 42 -11.50 1.75 7.65
C SER A 42 -10.52 2.08 6.51
N THR A 43 -9.37 2.70 6.83
CA THR A 43 -8.32 3.02 5.84
C THR A 43 -7.26 1.92 5.71
N VAL A 44 -7.21 0.98 6.66
CA VAL A 44 -6.17 -0.06 6.74
C VAL A 44 -6.73 -1.48 6.73
N LEU A 45 -8.05 -1.64 6.88
CA LEU A 45 -8.75 -2.92 6.81
C LEU A 45 -9.84 -2.87 5.73
N GLY A 46 -10.18 -4.03 5.18
CA GLY A 46 -11.26 -4.19 4.23
C GLY A 46 -12.02 -5.51 4.40
N GLY A 47 -13.18 -5.62 3.78
CA GLY A 47 -14.00 -6.85 3.80
C GLY A 47 -14.76 -7.11 5.09
N PHE A 48 -14.95 -6.10 5.93
CA PHE A 48 -15.77 -6.16 7.14
C PHE A 48 -17.15 -5.49 6.95
N SER A 49 -18.07 -5.74 7.88
CA SER A 49 -19.39 -5.08 7.91
C SER A 49 -19.51 -4.12 9.10
N GLY A 50 -20.01 -2.91 8.85
CA GLY A 50 -20.20 -1.91 9.90
C GLY A 50 -18.89 -1.56 10.60
N ASN A 51 -18.83 -1.75 11.91
CA ASN A 51 -17.63 -1.50 12.74
C ASN A 51 -16.96 -2.79 13.21
N ASN A 52 -17.25 -3.93 12.57
CA ASN A 52 -16.71 -5.23 12.99
C ASN A 52 -15.33 -5.50 12.37
N TYR A 53 -14.34 -4.71 12.76
CA TYR A 53 -13.00 -4.73 12.17
C TYR A 53 -12.26 -6.06 12.38
N SER A 54 -12.63 -6.85 13.40
CA SER A 54 -12.06 -8.19 13.65
C SER A 54 -12.45 -9.22 12.59
N GLU A 55 -13.50 -8.97 11.80
CA GLU A 55 -13.91 -9.81 10.66
C GLU A 55 -13.29 -9.39 9.33
N ALA A 56 -12.37 -8.41 9.33
CA ALA A 56 -11.72 -7.96 8.11
C ALA A 56 -11.03 -9.11 7.37
N SER A 57 -11.26 -9.20 6.06
CA SER A 57 -10.68 -10.21 5.18
C SER A 57 -9.50 -9.69 4.36
N ALA A 58 -9.20 -8.39 4.46
CA ALA A 58 -8.13 -7.75 3.70
C ALA A 58 -7.41 -6.69 4.55
N PHE A 59 -6.09 -6.62 4.38
CA PHE A 59 -5.27 -5.52 4.89
C PHE A 59 -4.93 -4.56 3.75
N ILE A 60 -4.96 -3.26 4.04
CA ILE A 60 -4.66 -2.19 3.11
C ILE A 60 -3.43 -1.45 3.61
N ILE A 61 -2.41 -1.33 2.74
CA ILE A 61 -1.18 -0.60 3.04
C ILE A 61 -1.09 0.56 2.04
N THR A 62 -0.99 1.77 2.57
CA THR A 62 -0.89 2.99 1.76
C THR A 62 0.41 3.73 2.09
N TYR A 63 1.21 3.97 1.05
CA TYR A 63 2.43 4.77 1.13
C TYR A 63 2.17 6.14 0.48
N PRO A 64 1.86 7.19 1.26
CA PRO A 64 1.72 8.53 0.70
C PRO A 64 3.11 9.04 0.28
N VAL A 65 3.23 9.43 -0.99
CA VAL A 65 4.44 10.04 -1.56
C VAL A 65 4.11 11.48 -1.93
N ASN A 66 5.04 12.41 -1.68
CA ASN A 66 4.85 13.81 -2.04
C ASN A 66 4.84 13.97 -3.56
N ASN A 67 3.72 14.46 -4.10
CA ASN A 67 3.59 14.86 -5.49
C ASN A 67 3.70 16.40 -5.57
N ALA A 68 4.72 16.89 -6.28
CA ALA A 68 4.92 18.31 -6.53
C ALA A 68 4.04 18.77 -7.72
N ILE A 69 3.54 20.00 -7.69
CA ILE A 69 2.69 20.56 -8.76
C ILE A 69 3.45 20.64 -10.10
N ASP A 70 4.77 20.82 -10.06
CA ASP A 70 5.61 20.82 -11.24
C ASP A 70 6.05 19.38 -11.58
N GLU A 71 5.38 18.79 -12.57
CA GLU A 71 5.69 17.47 -13.15
C GLU A 71 7.17 17.30 -13.54
N THR A 72 7.86 18.39 -13.88
CA THR A 72 9.28 18.35 -14.29
C THR A 72 10.26 18.51 -13.12
N SER A 73 9.74 18.77 -11.92
CA SER A 73 10.52 18.94 -10.71
C SER A 73 11.40 17.72 -10.40
N LYS A 74 12.46 17.95 -9.65
CA LYS A 74 13.38 16.88 -9.22
C LYS A 74 12.68 15.92 -8.25
N GLU A 75 11.71 16.43 -7.50
CA GLU A 75 10.89 15.77 -6.51
C GLU A 75 9.97 14.75 -7.17
N ASN A 76 9.27 15.13 -8.26
CA ASN A 76 8.42 14.21 -9.00
C ASN A 76 9.20 13.10 -9.68
N ARG A 77 10.38 13.40 -10.23
CA ARG A 77 11.25 12.35 -10.78
C ARG A 77 11.70 11.34 -9.72
N LYS A 78 11.90 11.77 -8.47
CA LYS A 78 12.20 10.85 -7.36
C LYS A 78 10.98 10.02 -6.96
N ALA A 79 9.80 10.62 -6.91
CA ALA A 79 8.55 9.90 -6.63
C ALA A 79 8.31 8.81 -7.69
N VAL A 80 8.38 9.17 -8.98
CA VAL A 80 8.25 8.22 -10.09
C VAL A 80 9.32 7.11 -10.03
N ALA A 81 10.58 7.45 -9.72
CA ALA A 81 11.63 6.45 -9.57
C ALA A 81 11.37 5.48 -8.40
N TRP A 82 10.84 5.99 -7.28
CA TRP A 82 10.44 5.17 -6.14
C TRP A 82 9.25 4.26 -6.49
N GLU A 83 8.25 4.77 -7.20
CA GLU A 83 7.10 3.99 -7.64
C GLU A 83 7.48 2.85 -8.59
N LYS A 84 8.38 3.10 -9.54
CA LYS A 84 8.90 2.04 -10.42
C LYS A 84 9.62 0.95 -9.63
N ALA A 85 10.45 1.34 -8.65
CA ALA A 85 11.13 0.38 -7.78
C ALA A 85 10.13 -0.41 -6.93
N PHE A 86 9.06 0.23 -6.44
CA PHE A 86 7.98 -0.44 -5.71
C PHE A 86 7.24 -1.46 -6.59
N ILE A 87 6.87 -1.10 -7.82
CA ILE A 87 6.21 -2.01 -8.76
C ILE A 87 7.09 -3.24 -9.03
N GLN A 88 8.39 -3.02 -9.24
CA GLN A 88 9.33 -4.12 -9.46
C GLN A 88 9.40 -5.03 -8.23
N LEU A 89 9.59 -4.46 -7.03
CA LEU A 89 9.58 -5.20 -5.76
C LEU A 89 8.27 -6.00 -5.58
N ALA A 90 7.14 -5.38 -5.89
CA ALA A 90 5.84 -6.00 -5.73
C ALA A 90 5.66 -7.22 -6.64
N LYS A 91 6.12 -7.13 -7.90
CA LYS A 91 6.02 -8.22 -8.89
C LYS A 91 7.05 -9.33 -8.64
N GLU A 92 8.29 -8.97 -8.36
CA GLU A 92 9.42 -9.90 -8.33
C GLU A 92 9.59 -10.58 -6.97
N GLU A 93 9.28 -9.88 -5.88
CA GLU A 93 9.55 -10.37 -4.52
C GLU A 93 8.26 -10.60 -3.72
N LEU A 94 7.38 -9.59 -3.65
CA LEU A 94 6.20 -9.67 -2.78
C LEU A 94 5.15 -10.65 -3.31
N LEU A 95 4.86 -10.63 -4.62
CA LEU A 95 3.84 -11.49 -5.19
C LEU A 95 4.17 -12.98 -5.01
N PRO A 96 5.39 -13.48 -5.31
CA PRO A 96 5.74 -14.87 -5.02
C PRO A 96 5.68 -15.21 -3.52
N MET A 97 6.13 -14.30 -2.66
CA MET A 97 6.10 -14.49 -1.21
C MET A 97 4.66 -14.66 -0.69
N VAL A 98 3.75 -13.79 -1.12
CA VAL A 98 2.34 -13.81 -0.71
C VAL A 98 1.63 -15.06 -1.26
N GLN A 99 1.89 -15.42 -2.53
CA GLN A 99 1.35 -16.64 -3.13
C GLN A 99 1.81 -17.91 -2.41
N SER A 100 3.07 -17.96 -1.96
CA SER A 100 3.59 -19.10 -1.18
C SER A 100 2.86 -19.30 0.15
N SER A 101 2.22 -18.25 0.66
CA SER A 101 1.43 -18.25 1.90
C SER A 101 -0.08 -18.43 1.66
N ASN A 102 -0.51 -18.78 0.44
CA ASN A 102 -1.93 -18.87 0.04
C ASN A 102 -2.71 -17.57 0.20
N LEU A 103 -2.04 -16.43 0.05
CA LEU A 103 -2.63 -15.10 0.09
C LEU A 103 -2.67 -14.50 -1.32
N THR A 104 -3.48 -13.47 -1.50
CA THR A 104 -3.56 -12.69 -2.75
C THR A 104 -3.04 -11.28 -2.52
N LEU A 105 -2.15 -10.81 -3.39
CA LEU A 105 -1.64 -9.43 -3.39
C LEU A 105 -2.19 -8.67 -4.59
N SER A 106 -2.78 -7.51 -4.33
CA SER A 106 -3.13 -6.51 -5.33
C SER A 106 -2.44 -5.20 -4.96
N PHE A 107 -1.86 -4.51 -5.93
CA PHE A 107 -1.17 -3.23 -5.72
C PHE A 107 -1.43 -2.27 -6.88
N SER A 108 -1.28 -0.97 -6.62
CA SER A 108 -1.39 0.11 -7.61
C SER A 108 -0.45 1.24 -7.23
N SER A 109 0.02 2.00 -8.22
CA SER A 109 0.75 3.26 -8.03
C SER A 109 0.23 4.32 -9.01
N GLU A 110 0.49 5.60 -8.75
CA GLU A 110 0.04 6.69 -9.61
C GLU A 110 0.66 6.59 -11.02
N SER A 111 1.97 6.33 -11.10
CA SER A 111 2.69 6.16 -12.36
C SER A 111 2.36 4.84 -13.08
N SER A 112 1.79 3.84 -12.40
CA SER A 112 1.49 2.53 -13.01
C SER A 112 0.48 2.62 -14.14
N LEU A 113 -0.46 3.58 -14.08
CA LEU A 113 -1.44 3.84 -15.14
C LEU A 113 -0.77 4.41 -16.39
N GLU A 114 0.17 5.34 -16.23
CA GLU A 114 0.91 5.92 -17.35
C GLU A 114 1.82 4.90 -18.04
N GLU A 115 2.39 3.97 -17.27
CA GLU A 115 3.21 2.89 -17.80
C GLU A 115 2.38 1.85 -18.55
N GLU A 116 1.19 1.51 -18.05
CA GLU A 116 0.27 0.61 -18.75
C GLU A 116 -0.20 1.22 -20.07
N LEU A 117 -0.57 2.51 -20.08
CA LEU A 117 -0.91 3.24 -21.30
C LEU A 117 0.26 3.28 -22.31
N LYS A 118 1.50 3.49 -21.85
CA LYS A 118 2.68 3.45 -22.73
C LYS A 118 2.98 2.06 -23.26
N ARG A 119 2.75 1.01 -22.47
CA ARG A 119 2.92 -0.39 -22.88
C ARG A 119 1.93 -0.76 -23.97
N GLU A 120 0.65 -0.46 -23.77
CA GLU A 120 -0.40 -0.68 -24.78
C GLU A 120 -0.07 0.09 -26.07
N SER A 121 0.26 1.39 -25.96
CA SER A 121 0.60 2.21 -27.14
C SER A 121 1.81 1.68 -27.91
N THR A 122 2.84 1.16 -27.22
CA THR A 122 4.02 0.58 -27.88
C THR A 122 3.70 -0.75 -28.56
N ALA A 123 2.85 -1.58 -27.95
CA ALA A 123 2.40 -2.84 -28.53
C ALA A 123 1.56 -2.62 -29.82
N ASP A 124 0.74 -1.57 -29.83
CA ASP A 124 -0.03 -1.18 -31.02
C ASP A 124 0.87 -0.70 -32.16
N VAL A 125 1.92 0.10 -31.87
CA VAL A 125 2.88 0.57 -32.89
C VAL A 125 3.60 -0.60 -33.56
N VAL A 126 4.04 -1.61 -32.80
CA VAL A 126 4.68 -2.80 -33.37
C VAL A 126 3.73 -3.56 -34.30
N THR A 127 2.46 -3.69 -33.91
CA THR A 127 1.43 -4.36 -34.73
C THR A 127 1.18 -3.64 -36.05
N ILE A 128 1.17 -2.30 -36.04
CA ILE A 128 1.01 -1.48 -37.26
C ILE A 128 2.22 -1.66 -38.20
N VAL A 129 3.44 -1.66 -37.66
CA VAL A 129 4.67 -1.79 -38.48
C VAL A 129 4.81 -3.17 -39.13
N VAL A 130 4.38 -4.25 -38.46
CA VAL A 130 4.40 -5.61 -39.03
C VAL A 130 3.32 -5.80 -40.11
N SER A 131 2.29 -4.95 -40.12
CA SER A 131 1.17 -5.02 -41.06
C SER A 131 1.36 -4.19 -42.35
N LEU A 132 2.48 -3.47 -42.47
CA LEU A 132 2.89 -2.69 -43.65
C LEU A 132 3.97 -3.43 -44.46
#